data_AF-W4SND1-F1
#
_entry.id   AF-W4SND1-F1
#
_cell.length_a   1.000
_cell.length_b   1.000
_cell.length_c   1.000
_cell.angle_alpha   90.00
_cell.angle_beta   90.00
_cell.angle_gamma   90.00
#
_symmetry.space_group_name_H-M   'P 1'
#
loop_
_entity.id
_entity.type
_entity.pdbx_description
1 polymer ?
#
loop_
_entity_poly.entity_id
_entity_poly.type
_entity_poly.pdbx_seq_one_letter_code
_entity_poly.pdbx_strand_id
1 'polypeptide(L)'
;MTEYLTDLPGAVAHILQRLDGPLRVGAPLGIGKPHRLLNALYAQLKHTPTRPLALYTALSLNPPKPGAGLEARFAAPFIARHFGEDFPRLAYVDDMLRDALPAHVQVEEFYMQSGGLLHSTQAQATTRASTIPTLPRRWRSARRT
;
A
#
# COMPACT_ATOMS: atom_id res chain seq x y z
N MET A 1 26.59 11.69 6.72
CA MET A 1 26.21 11.37 8.11
C MET A 1 24.82 10.76 8.06
N THR A 2 24.60 9.61 8.69
CA THR A 2 23.30 8.92 8.67
C THR A 2 22.37 9.60 9.66
N GLU A 3 21.22 10.08 9.20
CA GLU A 3 20.20 10.69 10.05
C GLU A 3 19.26 9.61 10.61
N TYR A 4 19.06 9.59 11.92
CA TYR A 4 18.17 8.67 12.61
C TYR A 4 16.94 9.42 13.09
N LEU A 5 15.78 9.03 12.59
CA LEU A 5 14.48 9.63 12.91
C LEU A 5 13.65 8.64 13.71
N THR A 6 12.99 9.12 14.78
CA THR A 6 12.20 8.28 15.70
C THR A 6 10.70 8.54 15.61
N ASP A 7 10.28 9.52 14.80
CA ASP A 7 8.89 9.86 14.57
C ASP A 7 8.50 9.81 13.08
N LEU A 8 7.23 9.51 12.82
CA LEU A 8 6.70 9.36 11.46
C LEU A 8 6.60 10.69 10.70
N PRO A 9 6.10 11.80 11.28
CA PRO A 9 6.05 13.07 10.57
C PRO A 9 7.43 13.54 10.10
N GLY A 10 8.45 13.44 10.95
CA GLY A 10 9.84 13.75 10.64
C GLY A 10 10.38 12.86 9.53
N ALA A 11 10.15 11.55 9.60
CA ALA A 11 10.54 10.63 8.54
C ALA A 11 9.89 10.97 7.18
N VAL A 12 8.60 11.30 7.18
CA VAL A 12 7.88 11.68 5.96
C VAL A 12 8.39 13.01 5.41
N ALA A 13 8.55 14.02 6.26
CA ALA A 13 9.07 15.32 5.86
C ALA A 13 10.48 15.19 5.26
N HIS A 14 11.36 14.42 5.90
CA HIS A 14 12.71 14.14 5.43
C HIS A 14 12.70 13.47 4.04
N ILE A 15 11.87 12.44 3.83
CA ILE A 15 11.71 11.77 2.52
C ILE A 15 11.24 12.77 1.45
N LEU A 16 10.22 13.57 1.77
CA LEU A 16 9.60 14.48 0.81
C LEU A 16 10.47 15.69 0.48
N GLN A 17 11.32 16.14 1.40
CA GLN A 17 12.30 17.22 1.16
C GLN A 17 13.47 16.75 0.30
N ARG A 18 13.84 15.47 0.40
CA ARG A 18 15.04 14.94 -0.26
C ARG A 18 14.79 14.39 -1.66
N LEU A 19 13.54 14.08 -1.98
CA LEU A 19 13.13 13.61 -3.30
C LEU A 19 12.26 14.67 -3.93
N ASP A 20 12.61 15.13 -5.14
CA ASP A 20 11.76 16.06 -5.88
C ASP A 20 10.76 15.33 -6.77
N GLY A 21 9.61 15.95 -7.00
CA GLY A 21 8.61 15.43 -7.94
C GLY A 21 7.84 14.20 -7.44
N PRO A 22 7.35 13.34 -8.37
CA PRO A 22 6.45 12.23 -8.02
C PRO A 22 7.16 11.20 -7.15
N LEU A 23 6.47 10.74 -6.10
CA LEU A 23 7.01 9.74 -5.18
C LEU A 23 6.71 8.34 -5.68
N ARG A 24 7.74 7.50 -5.80
CA ARG A 24 7.62 6.08 -6.16
C ARG A 24 8.15 5.23 -5.01
N VAL A 25 7.30 4.39 -4.43
CA VAL A 25 7.65 3.57 -3.26
C VAL A 25 7.57 2.09 -3.63
N GLY A 26 8.68 1.37 -3.48
CA GLY A 26 8.67 -0.09 -3.48
C GLY A 26 8.48 -0.62 -2.07
N ALA A 27 7.31 -1.17 -1.75
CA ALA A 27 7.05 -1.79 -0.45
C ALA A 27 7.42 -3.28 -0.48
N PRO A 28 8.16 -3.79 0.53
CA PRO A 28 8.67 -5.16 0.55
C PRO A 28 7.53 -6.20 0.47
N LEU A 29 7.87 -7.35 -0.13
CA LEU A 29 6.93 -8.43 -0.41
C LEU A 29 6.66 -9.33 0.82
N GLY A 30 7.51 -9.28 1.85
CA GLY A 30 7.49 -10.18 3.01
C GLY A 30 6.74 -9.66 4.25
N ILE A 31 6.84 -10.43 5.33
CA ILE A 31 6.34 -10.04 6.66
C ILE A 31 7.01 -8.74 7.11
N GLY A 32 6.20 -7.78 7.56
CA GLY A 32 6.70 -6.53 8.14
C GLY A 32 6.77 -5.32 7.21
N LYS A 33 5.80 -5.14 6.30
CA LYS A 33 5.67 -3.84 5.60
C LYS A 33 5.62 -2.71 6.63
N PRO A 34 6.24 -1.55 6.35
CA PRO A 34 6.21 -0.41 7.26
C PRO A 34 4.83 0.30 7.18
N HIS A 35 3.77 -0.38 7.64
CA HIS A 35 2.37 0.02 7.50
C HIS A 35 2.14 1.45 7.99
N ARG A 36 2.71 1.79 9.15
CA ARG A 36 2.58 3.12 9.74
C ARG A 36 3.22 4.21 8.87
N LEU A 37 4.39 3.96 8.30
CA LEU A 37 5.06 4.90 7.39
C LEU A 37 4.32 5.02 6.05
N LEU A 38 3.86 3.90 5.48
CA LEU A 38 3.07 3.90 4.25
C LEU A 38 1.77 4.69 4.43
N ASN A 39 1.09 4.54 5.58
CA ASN A 39 -0.09 5.32 5.91
C ASN A 39 0.24 6.80 6.07
N ALA A 40 1.34 7.16 6.72
CA ALA A 40 1.75 8.55 6.89
C ALA A 40 2.05 9.21 5.53
N LEU A 41 2.80 8.53 4.66
CA LEU A 41 3.05 8.98 3.28
C LEU A 41 1.76 9.12 2.49
N TYR A 42 0.88 8.12 2.55
CA TYR A 42 -0.39 8.13 1.84
C TYR A 42 -1.29 9.26 2.32
N ALA A 43 -1.42 9.48 3.64
CA ALA A 43 -2.23 10.55 4.20
C ALA A 43 -1.79 11.93 3.70
N GLN A 44 -0.49 12.19 3.63
CA GLN A 44 0.03 13.47 3.13
C GLN A 44 -0.17 13.63 1.61
N LEU A 45 0.13 12.59 0.83
CA LEU A 45 0.09 12.67 -0.62
C LEU A 45 -1.34 12.55 -1.19
N LYS A 46 -2.27 11.93 -0.45
CA LYS A 46 -3.69 11.84 -0.82
C LYS A 46 -4.30 13.22 -1.10
N HIS A 47 -3.87 14.24 -0.37
CA HIS A 47 -4.35 15.62 -0.51
C HIS A 47 -3.40 16.54 -1.31
N THR A 48 -2.36 16.00 -1.94
CA THR A 48 -1.33 16.78 -2.66
C THR A 48 -1.28 16.37 -4.14
N PRO A 49 -2.21 16.84 -4.99
CA PRO A 49 -2.31 16.41 -6.40
C PRO A 49 -1.10 16.84 -7.25
N THR A 50 -0.38 17.89 -6.84
CA THR A 50 0.86 18.34 -7.49
C THR A 50 2.00 17.34 -7.32
N ARG A 51 1.84 16.33 -6.45
CA ARG A 51 2.86 15.34 -6.15
C ARG A 51 2.30 13.91 -6.22
N PRO A 52 2.25 13.30 -7.42
CA PRO A 52 1.72 11.96 -7.60
C PRO A 52 2.46 10.89 -6.78
N LEU A 53 1.72 9.87 -6.33
CA LEU A 53 2.25 8.72 -5.59
C LEU A 53 2.07 7.44 -6.42
N ALA A 54 3.13 6.65 -6.57
CA ALA A 54 3.06 5.29 -7.08
C ALA A 54 3.58 4.30 -6.04
N LEU A 55 2.72 3.38 -5.60
CA LEU A 55 3.06 2.29 -4.69
C LEU A 55 3.22 0.99 -5.49
N TYR A 56 4.38 0.36 -5.39
CA TYR A 56 4.68 -0.94 -6.00
C TYR A 56 4.85 -1.98 -4.91
N THR A 57 4.07 -3.05 -4.96
CA THR A 57 4.14 -4.10 -3.93
C THR A 57 3.66 -5.46 -4.44
N ALA A 58 3.96 -6.53 -3.71
CA ALA A 58 3.45 -7.87 -4.05
C ALA A 58 1.93 -7.91 -3.91
N LEU A 59 1.48 -7.66 -2.69
CA LEU A 59 0.09 -7.88 -2.26
C LEU A 59 -0.18 -7.02 -1.03
N SER A 60 -1.26 -6.26 -1.00
CA SER A 60 -1.63 -5.42 0.14
C SER A 60 -2.79 -6.02 0.91
N LEU A 61 -2.47 -6.73 1.99
CA LEU A 61 -3.45 -7.42 2.81
C LEU A 61 -3.80 -6.58 4.04
N ASN A 62 -5.05 -6.10 4.09
CA ASN A 62 -5.64 -5.70 5.36
C ASN A 62 -6.26 -6.92 6.05
N PRO A 63 -6.32 -6.95 7.40
CA PRO A 63 -7.11 -7.94 8.11
C PRO A 63 -8.56 -7.92 7.59
N PRO A 64 -9.21 -9.10 7.44
CA PRO A 64 -10.58 -9.15 6.99
C PRO A 64 -11.50 -8.36 7.95
N LYS A 65 -12.55 -7.72 7.40
CA LYS A 65 -13.63 -7.12 8.19
C LYS A 65 -14.75 -8.16 8.22
N PRO A 66 -15.03 -8.79 9.37
CA PRO A 66 -16.09 -9.78 9.42
C PRO A 66 -17.44 -9.08 9.17
N GLY A 67 -18.33 -9.75 8.44
CA GLY A 67 -19.71 -9.34 8.24
C GLY A 67 -20.53 -9.37 9.54
N ALA A 68 -21.84 -9.21 9.44
CA ALA A 68 -22.72 -9.18 10.62
C ALA A 68 -23.13 -10.58 11.12
N GLY A 69 -23.73 -10.61 12.31
CA GLY A 69 -24.39 -11.82 12.83
C GLY A 69 -23.42 -12.93 13.23
N LEU A 70 -23.63 -14.12 12.69
CA LEU A 70 -22.85 -15.31 13.05
C LEU A 70 -21.38 -15.19 12.63
N GLU A 71 -21.13 -14.60 11.47
CA GLU A 71 -19.78 -14.39 10.95
C GLU A 71 -18.95 -13.52 11.91
N ALA A 72 -19.49 -12.39 12.36
CA ALA A 72 -18.85 -11.53 13.38
C ALA A 72 -18.47 -12.31 14.64
N ARG A 73 -19.42 -13.08 15.18
CA ARG A 73 -19.24 -13.79 16.45
C ARG A 73 -18.15 -14.86 16.40
N PHE A 74 -17.94 -15.46 15.23
CA PHE A 74 -16.89 -16.47 15.04
C PHE A 74 -15.56 -15.86 14.57
N ALA A 75 -15.58 -14.95 13.60
CA ALA A 75 -14.37 -14.44 12.98
C ALA A 75 -13.72 -13.31 13.78
N ALA A 76 -14.47 -12.43 14.45
CA ALA A 76 -13.90 -11.29 15.17
C ALA A 76 -12.92 -11.72 16.29
N PRO A 77 -13.24 -12.72 17.16
CA PRO A 77 -12.30 -13.17 18.19
C PRO A 77 -11.02 -13.77 17.59
N PHE A 78 -11.14 -14.50 16.47
CA PHE A 78 -10.00 -15.07 15.77
C PHE A 78 -9.10 -13.97 15.18
N ILE A 79 -9.69 -12.97 14.51
CA ILE A 79 -8.97 -11.86 13.90
C ILE A 79 -8.22 -11.06 14.97
N ALA A 80 -8.89 -10.72 16.08
CA ALA A 80 -8.27 -9.99 17.19
C ALA A 80 -7.08 -10.76 17.79
N ARG A 81 -7.21 -12.08 17.99
CA ARG A 81 -6.11 -12.91 18.49
C ARG A 81 -4.96 -13.06 17.49
N HIS A 82 -5.24 -13.15 16.20
CA HIS A 82 -4.23 -13.44 15.17
C HIS A 82 -3.46 -12.18 14.74
N PHE A 83 -4.16 -11.07 14.54
CA PHE A 83 -3.54 -9.81 14.08
C PHE A 83 -3.22 -8.83 15.21
N GLY A 84 -3.87 -8.98 16.37
CA GLY A 84 -3.88 -7.97 17.43
C GLY A 84 -4.93 -6.90 17.18
N GLU A 85 -5.39 -6.25 18.25
CA GLU A 85 -6.37 -5.15 18.17
C GLU A 85 -5.79 -3.91 17.49
N ASP A 86 -4.48 -3.69 17.63
CA ASP A 86 -3.76 -2.49 17.15
C ASP A 86 -3.08 -2.67 15.78
N PHE A 87 -3.47 -3.69 14.99
CA PHE A 87 -2.86 -3.91 13.68
C PHE A 87 -3.12 -2.72 12.75
N PRO A 88 -2.06 -2.03 12.26
CA PRO A 88 -2.22 -0.85 11.42
C PRO A 88 -2.72 -1.27 10.03
N ARG A 89 -4.00 -1.07 9.76
CA ARG A 89 -4.59 -1.25 8.42
C ARG A 89 -4.02 -0.22 7.44
N LEU A 90 -3.78 -0.64 6.21
CA LEU A 90 -3.35 0.22 5.12
C LEU A 90 -4.54 1.03 4.59
N ALA A 91 -4.48 2.35 4.75
CA ALA A 91 -5.56 3.25 4.34
C ALA A 91 -5.76 3.27 2.81
N TYR A 92 -4.67 3.16 2.04
CA TYR A 92 -4.76 3.10 0.58
C TYR A 92 -5.47 1.82 0.10
N VAL A 93 -5.39 0.72 0.85
CA VAL A 93 -6.09 -0.53 0.52
C VAL A 93 -7.58 -0.38 0.76
N ASP A 94 -7.96 0.24 1.89
CA ASP A 94 -9.37 0.53 2.16
C ASP A 94 -9.96 1.49 1.10
N ASP A 95 -9.19 2.50 0.64
CA ASP A 95 -9.60 3.38 -0.48
C ASP A 95 -9.65 2.66 -1.84
N MET A 96 -8.74 1.71 -2.09
CA MET A 96 -8.74 0.89 -3.31
C MET A 96 -9.97 -0.03 -3.35
N LEU A 97 -10.28 -0.71 -2.25
CA LEU A 97 -11.44 -1.61 -2.14
C LEU A 97 -12.78 -0.92 -2.39
N ARG A 98 -12.87 0.39 -2.18
CA ARG A 98 -14.06 1.21 -2.39
C ARG A 98 -13.98 2.09 -3.65
N ASP A 99 -13.02 1.82 -4.54
CA ASP A 99 -12.75 2.56 -5.78
C ASP A 99 -12.62 4.09 -5.58
N ALA A 100 -11.93 4.50 -4.52
CA ALA A 100 -11.79 5.89 -4.10
C ALA A 100 -10.34 6.35 -3.93
N LEU A 101 -9.39 5.68 -4.59
CA LEU A 101 -8.05 6.23 -4.72
C LEU A 101 -8.11 7.56 -5.49
N PRO A 102 -7.41 8.63 -5.03
CA PRO A 102 -7.29 9.85 -5.81
C PRO A 102 -6.64 9.59 -7.17
N ALA A 103 -7.00 10.37 -8.18
CA ALA A 103 -6.52 10.18 -9.55
C ALA A 103 -4.97 10.26 -9.70
N HIS A 104 -4.29 10.95 -8.78
CA HIS A 104 -2.83 11.07 -8.75
C HIS A 104 -2.13 10.02 -7.88
N VAL A 105 -2.87 9.03 -7.35
CA VAL A 105 -2.32 7.89 -6.60
C VAL A 105 -2.52 6.60 -7.39
N GLN A 106 -1.43 5.88 -7.61
CA GLN A 106 -1.42 4.60 -8.30
C GLN A 106 -0.88 3.50 -7.38
N VAL A 107 -1.55 2.35 -7.37
CA VAL A 107 -1.10 1.14 -6.69
C VAL A 107 -0.94 0.05 -7.74
N GLU A 108 0.28 -0.48 -7.88
CA GLU A 108 0.58 -1.63 -8.75
C GLU A 108 0.94 -2.83 -7.87
N GLU A 109 0.10 -3.87 -7.97
CA GLU A 109 0.28 -5.14 -7.26
C GLU A 109 0.74 -6.24 -8.22
N PHE A 110 1.77 -7.00 -7.83
CA PHE A 110 2.33 -8.10 -8.63
C PHE A 110 1.54 -9.41 -8.48
N TYR A 111 0.79 -9.55 -7.39
CA TYR A 111 -0.10 -10.68 -7.11
C TYR A 111 -1.52 -10.16 -6.89
N MET A 112 -2.49 -10.81 -7.53
CA MET A 112 -3.90 -10.51 -7.32
C MET A 112 -4.45 -11.34 -6.16
N GLN A 113 -5.19 -10.73 -5.23
CA GLN A 113 -5.99 -11.51 -4.28
C GLN A 113 -7.17 -12.15 -5.02
N SER A 114 -7.22 -13.49 -5.07
CA SER A 114 -8.40 -14.20 -5.53
C SER A 114 -9.60 -13.94 -4.60
N GLY A 115 -10.69 -13.42 -5.14
CA GLY A 115 -11.95 -13.15 -4.43
C GLY A 115 -12.01 -11.85 -3.62
N GLY A 116 -10.92 -11.40 -2.99
CA GLY A 116 -10.91 -10.18 -2.17
C GLY A 116 -11.09 -8.86 -2.94
N LEU A 117 -10.79 -8.87 -4.24
CA LEU A 117 -10.85 -7.71 -5.13
C LEU A 117 -11.95 -7.84 -6.21
N LEU A 118 -12.92 -8.74 -6.02
CA LEU A 118 -13.95 -9.06 -7.03
C LEU A 118 -14.81 -7.83 -7.41
N HIS A 119 -14.83 -6.80 -6.55
CA HIS A 119 -15.66 -5.61 -6.69
C HIS A 119 -14.88 -4.30 -6.84
N SER A 120 -13.55 -4.32 -6.94
CA SER A 120 -12.75 -3.10 -7.18
C SER A 120 -12.32 -3.04 -8.64
N THR A 121 -12.91 -2.11 -9.38
CA THR A 121 -12.54 -1.88 -10.80
C THR A 121 -11.12 -1.36 -10.91
N GLN A 122 -10.69 -0.51 -9.97
CA GLN A 122 -9.35 0.06 -9.94
C GLN A 122 -8.29 -1.04 -9.75
N ALA A 123 -8.50 -1.94 -8.79
CA ALA A 123 -7.57 -3.03 -8.52
C ALA A 123 -7.49 -4.02 -9.70
N GLN A 124 -8.62 -4.32 -10.35
CA GLN A 124 -8.66 -5.20 -11.51
C GLN A 124 -7.92 -4.61 -12.72
N ALA A 125 -7.93 -3.28 -12.91
CA ALA A 125 -7.26 -2.62 -14.02
C ALA A 125 -5.73 -2.48 -13.84
N THR A 126 -5.23 -2.38 -12.60
CA THR A 126 -3.81 -2.12 -12.33
C THR A 126 -2.99 -3.37 -11.97
N THR A 127 -3.65 -4.48 -11.62
CA THR A 127 -2.97 -5.75 -11.31
C THR A 127 -2.19 -6.26 -12.53
N ARG A 128 -0.90 -6.51 -12.36
CA ARG A 128 -0.08 -7.23 -13.35
C ARG A 128 0.33 -8.57 -12.79
N ALA A 129 -0.34 -9.64 -13.22
CA ALA A 129 0.08 -11.01 -12.89
C ALA A 129 1.48 -11.26 -13.47
N SER A 130 2.51 -11.24 -12.63
CA SER A 130 3.88 -11.51 -13.06
C SER A 130 4.33 -12.87 -12.55
N THR A 131 4.47 -13.85 -13.44
CA THR A 131 5.37 -14.98 -13.23
C THR A 131 6.79 -14.40 -13.17
N ILE A 132 7.48 -14.54 -12.03
CA ILE A 132 8.90 -14.15 -11.87
C ILE A 132 9.69 -14.82 -13.02
N PRO A 133 10.32 -14.11 -13.98
CA PRO A 133 11.22 -12.97 -13.76
C PRO A 133 11.14 -11.88 -14.85
N THR A 134 10.09 -11.08 -14.94
CA THR A 134 10.08 -9.90 -15.83
C THR A 134 9.91 -8.60 -15.04
N LEU A 135 11.05 -7.97 -14.70
CA LEU A 135 11.07 -6.58 -14.28
C LEU A 135 10.32 -5.71 -15.30
N PRO A 136 9.42 -4.80 -14.87
CA PRO A 136 8.64 -3.97 -15.80
C PRO A 136 9.56 -3.15 -16.73
N ARG A 137 9.20 -3.03 -18.02
CA ARG A 137 9.98 -2.30 -19.05
C ARG A 137 10.40 -0.88 -18.62
N ARG A 138 9.62 -0.23 -17.75
CA ARG A 138 9.91 1.10 -17.16
C ARG A 138 11.12 1.15 -16.22
N TRP A 139 11.67 0.01 -15.80
CA TRP A 139 12.83 -0.09 -14.90
C TRP A 139 14.15 -0.39 -15.64
N ARG A 140 14.14 -0.54 -16.97
CA ARG A 140 15.37 -0.74 -17.75
C ARG A 140 16.14 0.55 -18.04
N SER A 141 15.50 1.71 -17.96
CA SER A 141 16.14 3.02 -18.20
C SER A 141 16.89 3.59 -17.00
N ALA A 142 16.69 3.06 -15.78
CA ALA A 142 17.32 3.56 -14.55
C ALA A 142 18.68 2.89 -14.23
N ARG A 143 19.23 2.06 -15.13
CA ARG A 143 20.55 1.40 -14.98
C ARG A 143 21.59 1.86 -16.00
N ARG A 144 21.40 3.03 -16.60
CA ARG A 144 22.39 3.68 -17.45
C ARG A 144 22.59 5.13 -17.00
N THR A 145 23.28 5.29 -15.88
CA THR A 145 24.12 6.44 -15.52
C THR A 145 25.02 5.98 -14.40
#